data_AF-A0A6J1UWQ6-F1
#
_entry.id   AF-A0A6J1UWQ6-F1
#
_cell.length_a   1.000
_cell.length_b   1.000
_cell.length_c   1.000
_cell.angle_alpha   90.00
_cell.angle_beta   90.00
_cell.angle_gamma   90.00
#
_symmetry.space_group_name_H-M   'P 1'
#
loop_
_entity.id
_entity.type
_entity.pdbx_description
1 polymer ?
#
loop_
_entity_poly.entity_id
_entity_poly.type
_entity_poly.pdbx_seq_one_letter_code
_entity_poly.pdbx_strand_id
1 'polypeptide(L)'
;METVPHKALGIIGKRKEKILLLRTERTSRITQPNEDKESGWDAWGAWSDCSRTCGGGASYSLRRCLNGRNCQGRNIRYKTCSNTDCPAESGDFRAQQCSAYNDVKYQGHFYEWIPVFDDSISPCALKCQALGRPLIVELAPKVLDGTRCNAKSLDMCISGICQG
;
A
#
# COMPACT_ATOMS: atom_id res chain seq x y z
N MET A 1 29.49 1.61 -53.92
CA MET A 1 29.53 3.07 -53.79
C MET A 1 29.01 3.65 -55.08
N GLU A 2 27.96 4.46 -54.98
CA GLU A 2 26.90 4.65 -55.96
C GLU A 2 27.28 5.49 -57.19
N THR A 3 26.58 5.29 -58.31
CA THR A 3 25.64 6.25 -58.93
C THR A 3 25.51 6.08 -60.45
N VAL A 4 24.27 5.96 -60.95
CA VAL A 4 23.78 6.55 -62.22
C VAL A 4 22.24 6.75 -62.09
N PRO A 5 21.56 7.58 -62.90
CA PRO A 5 20.62 8.59 -62.42
C PRO A 5 19.21 8.39 -63.03
N HIS A 6 18.23 9.22 -62.67
CA HIS A 6 17.53 10.10 -63.64
C HIS A 6 16.26 10.78 -63.09
N LYS A 7 16.15 12.04 -63.50
CA LYS A 7 15.04 13.00 -63.44
C LYS A 7 13.73 12.49 -64.06
N ALA A 8 12.61 13.05 -63.58
CA ALA A 8 11.61 13.80 -64.37
C ALA A 8 10.68 14.56 -63.36
N LEU A 9 10.57 15.90 -63.32
CA LEU A 9 9.75 16.82 -64.16
C LEU A 9 8.33 16.26 -64.40
N GLY A 10 7.19 16.82 -63.94
CA GLY A 10 6.80 18.13 -63.41
C GLY A 10 5.78 18.78 -64.35
N ILE A 11 4.51 18.99 -63.97
CA ILE A 11 3.54 19.91 -64.66
C ILE A 11 2.54 20.52 -63.66
N ILE A 12 2.22 21.78 -63.93
CA ILE A 12 1.52 22.85 -63.20
C ILE A 12 -0.01 22.81 -63.42
N GLY A 13 -0.85 23.32 -62.50
CA GLY A 13 -2.25 23.65 -62.86
C GLY A 13 -3.26 24.13 -61.81
N LYS A 14 -3.18 25.41 -61.42
CA LYS A 14 -4.26 26.39 -61.14
C LYS A 14 -5.32 26.19 -60.01
N ARG A 15 -5.39 27.22 -59.16
CA ARG A 15 -6.47 27.59 -58.20
C ARG A 15 -7.77 28.02 -58.89
N LYS A 16 -8.92 27.71 -58.28
CA LYS A 16 -10.08 28.61 -58.12
C LYS A 16 -10.77 28.37 -56.77
N GLU A 17 -11.00 29.44 -56.02
CA GLU A 17 -11.73 29.50 -54.75
C GLU A 17 -13.25 29.37 -54.96
N LYS A 18 -13.95 28.78 -53.99
CA LYS A 18 -15.18 29.35 -53.39
C LYS A 18 -15.56 28.61 -52.09
N ILE A 19 -15.43 29.37 -51.00
CA ILE A 19 -16.39 29.55 -49.88
C ILE A 19 -16.61 28.37 -48.90
N LEU A 20 -15.95 28.54 -47.75
CA LEU A 20 -16.40 28.36 -46.35
C LEU A 20 -17.21 27.09 -45.99
N LEU A 21 -16.52 26.10 -45.41
CA LEU A 21 -16.90 25.50 -44.13
C LEU A 21 -15.62 25.13 -43.37
N LEU A 22 -15.36 25.82 -42.26
CA LEU A 22 -14.25 25.56 -41.35
C LEU A 22 -14.36 24.14 -40.77
N ARG A 23 -13.45 23.24 -41.15
CA ARG A 23 -13.20 22.00 -40.40
C ARG A 23 -11.69 21.84 -40.22
N THR A 24 -11.21 22.36 -39.09
CA THR A 24 -9.89 22.08 -38.57
C THR A 24 -9.85 20.63 -38.11
N GLU A 25 -9.14 19.77 -38.84
CA GLU A 25 -8.61 18.54 -38.25
C GLU A 25 -7.48 18.93 -37.30
N ARG A 26 -7.81 18.97 -36.00
CA ARG A 26 -6.84 18.88 -34.93
C ARG A 26 -7.28 17.69 -34.09
N THR A 27 -6.42 16.67 -34.04
CA THR A 27 -6.56 15.46 -33.23
C THR A 27 -6.94 15.81 -31.80
N SER A 28 -8.24 15.82 -31.54
CA SER A 28 -8.81 15.91 -30.20
C SER A 28 -8.62 14.56 -29.54
N ARG A 29 -7.51 14.40 -28.80
CA ARG A 29 -7.57 13.54 -27.62
C ARG A 29 -8.65 14.15 -26.74
N ILE A 30 -9.85 13.57 -26.79
CA ILE A 30 -10.89 13.80 -25.80
C ILE A 30 -10.36 13.14 -24.51
N THR A 31 -9.48 13.83 -23.80
CA THR A 31 -9.45 13.67 -22.34
C THR A 31 -10.72 14.32 -21.88
N GLN A 32 -11.75 13.52 -21.61
CA GLN A 32 -12.96 14.00 -20.94
C GLN A 32 -12.52 14.76 -19.68
N PRO A 33 -12.77 16.06 -19.56
CA PRO A 33 -12.64 16.74 -18.29
C PRO A 33 -13.93 16.49 -17.51
N ASN A 34 -13.79 16.14 -16.23
CA ASN A 34 -14.82 15.92 -15.21
C ASN A 34 -15.40 14.49 -15.27
N GLU A 35 -15.11 13.62 -14.30
CA GLU A 35 -15.57 13.72 -12.91
C GLU A 35 -14.51 13.36 -11.86
N ASP A 36 -13.58 14.26 -11.54
CA ASP A 36 -12.80 14.19 -10.29
C ASP A 36 -12.61 15.58 -9.68
N LYS A 37 -13.55 16.49 -9.95
CA LYS A 37 -13.58 17.84 -9.36
C LYS A 37 -14.15 17.88 -7.94
N GLU A 38 -14.30 16.73 -7.28
CA GLU A 38 -14.92 16.68 -5.94
C GLU A 38 -14.30 15.66 -4.99
N SER A 39 -13.24 14.94 -5.38
CA SER A 39 -12.58 14.00 -4.44
C SER A 39 -11.92 14.74 -3.28
N GLY A 40 -11.52 16.01 -3.45
CA GLY A 40 -10.80 16.80 -2.45
C GLY A 40 -9.44 16.22 -2.06
N TRP A 41 -9.13 14.99 -2.48
CA TRP A 41 -7.89 14.27 -2.27
C TRP A 41 -6.94 14.46 -3.44
N ASP A 42 -5.65 14.46 -3.13
CA ASP A 42 -4.56 14.28 -4.08
C ASP A 42 -4.56 12.83 -4.61
N ALA A 43 -3.79 12.59 -5.67
CA ALA A 43 -3.50 11.24 -6.12
C ALA A 43 -2.86 10.42 -4.97
N TRP A 44 -3.16 9.12 -4.94
CA TRP A 44 -2.45 8.22 -4.05
C TRP A 44 -0.96 8.23 -4.37
N GLY A 45 -0.13 8.41 -3.34
CA GLY A 45 1.31 8.31 -3.44
C GLY A 45 1.77 6.87 -3.75
N ALA A 46 3.07 6.75 -4.00
CA ALA A 46 3.71 5.45 -4.16
C ALA A 46 3.46 4.56 -2.92
N TRP A 47 3.48 3.26 -3.16
CA TRP A 47 3.45 2.28 -2.09
C TRP A 47 4.76 2.33 -1.29
N SER A 48 4.68 2.21 0.03
CA SER A 48 5.83 2.03 0.91
C SER A 48 6.52 0.71 0.61
N ASP A 49 7.73 0.55 1.14
CA ASP A 49 8.34 -0.77 1.26
C ASP A 49 7.43 -1.71 2.06
N CYS A 50 7.55 -3.00 1.78
CA CYS A 50 6.80 -4.01 2.49
C CYS A 50 7.29 -4.08 3.94
N SER A 51 6.38 -4.18 4.91
CA SER A 51 6.76 -4.34 6.32
C SER A 51 7.59 -5.60 6.59
N ARG A 52 7.56 -6.57 5.65
CA ARG A 52 8.31 -7.82 5.70
C ARG A 52 8.82 -8.22 4.32
N THR A 53 9.92 -8.97 4.31
CA THR A 53 10.51 -9.54 3.09
C THR A 53 10.11 -11.01 2.86
N CYS A 54 9.42 -11.63 3.83
CA CYS A 54 8.86 -12.98 3.75
C CYS A 54 7.59 -13.10 4.62
N GLY A 55 6.82 -14.18 4.43
CA GLY A 55 5.73 -14.62 5.31
C GLY A 55 4.48 -13.74 5.29
N GLY A 56 4.31 -12.92 4.25
CA GLY A 56 3.29 -11.89 4.16
C GLY A 56 3.64 -10.65 4.99
N GLY A 57 3.43 -9.47 4.42
CA GLY A 57 3.55 -8.18 5.09
C GLY A 57 2.55 -7.18 4.54
N ALA A 58 2.58 -5.95 5.05
CA ALA A 58 1.73 -4.86 4.62
C ALA A 58 2.57 -3.73 4.02
N SER A 59 2.07 -3.15 2.93
CA SER A 59 2.58 -1.91 2.35
C SER A 59 1.46 -0.89 2.37
N TYR A 60 1.79 0.38 2.63
CA TYR A 60 0.83 1.46 2.72
C TYR A 60 1.05 2.49 1.62
N SER A 61 -0.02 3.18 1.23
CA SER A 61 0.03 4.31 0.31
C SER A 61 -0.77 5.44 0.93
N LEU A 62 -0.19 6.65 0.90
CA LEU A 62 -0.76 7.85 1.50
C LEU A 62 -1.29 8.79 0.42
N ARG A 63 -2.32 9.57 0.75
CA ARG A 63 -2.79 10.70 -0.05
C ARG A 63 -3.02 11.91 0.84
N ARG A 64 -2.92 13.11 0.26
CA ARG A 64 -3.14 14.37 1.00
C ARG A 64 -4.53 14.91 0.70
N CYS A 65 -5.19 15.50 1.70
CA CYS A 65 -6.41 16.25 1.47
C CYS A 65 -6.03 17.64 0.93
N LEU A 66 -6.41 17.93 -0.30
CA LEU A 66 -6.21 19.22 -0.95
C LEU A 66 -7.23 20.28 -0.47
N ASN A 67 -8.40 19.83 0.01
CA ASN A 67 -9.44 20.70 0.58
C ASN A 67 -9.33 20.87 2.11
N GLY A 68 -8.11 20.76 2.67
CA GLY A 68 -7.87 20.92 4.11
C GLY A 68 -8.35 19.73 4.95
N ARG A 69 -9.47 19.88 5.66
CA ARG A 69 -10.06 18.82 6.52
C ARG A 69 -11.37 18.23 6.00
N ASN A 70 -11.90 18.74 4.88
CA ASN A 70 -13.23 18.37 4.37
C ASN A 70 -13.22 17.15 3.44
N CYS A 71 -12.17 16.32 3.48
CA CYS A 71 -12.11 15.14 2.64
C CYS A 71 -12.76 13.93 3.34
N GLN A 72 -13.75 13.33 2.69
CA GLN A 72 -14.38 12.11 3.19
C GLN A 72 -13.51 10.88 2.88
N GLY A 73 -13.36 9.99 3.88
CA GLY A 73 -12.60 8.74 3.76
C GLY A 73 -11.21 8.79 4.39
N ARG A 74 -10.44 7.71 4.22
CA ARG A 74 -9.09 7.57 4.81
C ARG A 74 -8.01 8.23 3.94
N ASN A 75 -6.99 8.79 4.57
CA ASN A 75 -5.78 9.31 3.92
C ASN A 75 -4.70 8.24 3.68
N ILE A 76 -4.96 7.00 4.12
CA ILE A 76 -4.08 5.85 4.02
C ILE A 76 -4.84 4.65 3.47
N ARG A 77 -4.19 3.87 2.60
CA ARG A 77 -4.65 2.56 2.14
C ARG A 77 -3.53 1.55 2.28
N TYR A 78 -3.91 0.28 2.34
CA TYR A 78 -2.99 -0.83 2.55
C TYR A 78 -3.15 -1.88 1.47
N LYS A 79 -2.10 -2.66 1.27
CA LYS A 79 -2.13 -3.92 0.52
C LYS A 79 -1.21 -4.93 1.17
N THR A 80 -1.53 -6.20 0.98
CA THR A 80 -0.60 -7.28 1.30
C THR A 80 0.56 -7.26 0.30
N CYS A 81 1.75 -7.58 0.78
CA CYS A 81 2.96 -7.71 0.00
C CYS A 81 3.80 -8.88 0.54
N SER A 82 4.88 -9.22 -0.17
CA SER A 82 5.78 -10.32 0.16
C SER A 82 5.11 -11.71 0.23
N ASN A 83 5.12 -12.41 -0.90
CA ASN A 83 4.52 -13.74 -1.03
C ASN A 83 5.52 -14.91 -0.85
N THR A 84 6.75 -14.61 -0.44
CA THR A 84 7.79 -15.63 -0.22
C THR A 84 7.66 -16.20 1.17
N ASP A 85 7.73 -17.52 1.32
CA ASP A 85 7.76 -18.15 2.64
C ASP A 85 8.99 -17.73 3.44
N CYS A 86 8.82 -17.57 4.75
CA CYS A 86 9.95 -17.28 5.61
C CYS A 86 10.80 -18.54 5.86
N PRO A 87 12.14 -18.41 5.95
CA PRO A 87 12.97 -19.44 6.57
C PRO A 87 12.41 -19.84 7.93
N ALA A 88 12.52 -21.12 8.29
CA ALA A 88 12.00 -21.65 9.56
C ALA A 88 12.49 -20.85 10.79
N GLU A 89 13.72 -20.36 10.73
CA GLU A 89 14.36 -19.56 11.79
C GLU A 89 13.80 -18.13 11.93
N SER A 90 13.03 -17.65 10.96
CA SER A 90 12.51 -16.28 11.00
C SER A 90 11.47 -16.09 12.10
N GLY A 91 10.88 -17.19 12.59
CA GLY A 91 9.87 -17.16 13.64
C GLY A 91 8.58 -16.43 13.25
N ASP A 92 7.67 -16.37 14.21
CA ASP A 92 6.41 -15.66 14.06
C ASP A 92 6.58 -14.15 14.30
N PHE A 93 5.92 -13.32 13.50
CA PHE A 93 6.10 -11.86 13.57
C PHE A 93 5.49 -11.23 14.82
N ARG A 94 4.42 -11.83 15.37
CA ARG A 94 3.87 -11.41 16.66
C ARG A 94 4.83 -11.81 17.79
N ALA A 95 5.46 -12.98 17.68
CA ALA A 95 6.49 -13.43 18.62
C ALA A 95 7.70 -12.47 18.64
N GLN A 96 8.17 -12.03 17.48
CA GLN A 96 9.24 -11.03 17.40
C GLN A 96 8.87 -9.74 18.13
N GLN A 97 7.64 -9.25 17.94
CA GLN A 97 7.14 -8.06 18.64
C GLN A 97 7.05 -8.23 20.15
N CYS A 98 6.66 -9.41 20.66
CA CYS A 98 6.72 -9.71 22.09
C CYS A 98 8.18 -9.73 22.58
N SER A 99 9.08 -10.41 21.86
CA SER A 99 10.49 -10.56 22.26
C SER A 99 11.25 -9.24 22.32
N ALA A 100 10.81 -8.21 21.59
CA ALA A 100 11.37 -6.86 21.67
C ALA A 100 11.24 -6.22 23.06
N TYR A 101 10.37 -6.76 23.93
CA TYR A 101 10.20 -6.32 25.31
C TYR A 101 10.98 -7.17 26.33
N ASN A 102 11.75 -8.17 25.90
CA ASN A 102 12.51 -9.04 26.82
C ASN A 102 13.58 -8.25 27.60
N ASP A 103 14.16 -7.23 26.98
CA ASP A 103 15.16 -6.33 27.60
C ASP A 103 14.52 -5.11 28.30
N VAL A 104 13.18 -5.10 28.46
CA VAL A 104 12.44 -4.05 29.15
C VAL A 104 11.83 -4.60 30.44
N LYS A 105 12.08 -3.93 31.56
CA LYS A 105 11.52 -4.36 32.85
C LYS A 105 10.02 -4.09 32.91
N TYR A 106 9.23 -5.14 33.18
CA TYR A 106 7.84 -5.03 33.59
C TYR A 106 7.74 -5.23 35.10
N GLN A 107 7.23 -4.23 35.82
CA GLN A 107 7.14 -4.26 37.29
C GLN A 107 8.48 -4.62 37.97
N GLY A 108 9.60 -4.14 37.41
CA GLY A 108 10.95 -4.36 37.95
C GLY A 108 11.64 -5.65 37.52
N HIS A 109 10.96 -6.55 36.81
CA HIS A 109 11.50 -7.84 36.36
C HIS A 109 11.59 -7.93 34.83
N PHE A 110 12.56 -8.68 34.35
CA PHE A 110 12.63 -9.10 32.95
C PHE A 110 11.85 -10.41 32.77
N TYR A 111 11.23 -10.55 31.61
CA TYR A 111 10.49 -11.74 31.23
C TYR A 111 10.85 -12.13 29.81
N GLU A 112 10.76 -13.43 29.52
CA GLU A 112 10.67 -13.91 28.16
C GLU A 112 9.20 -13.87 27.74
N TRP A 113 8.88 -13.04 26.77
CA TRP A 113 7.52 -12.81 26.31
C TRP A 113 7.17 -13.64 25.08
N ILE A 114 6.09 -14.42 25.17
CA ILE A 114 5.53 -15.20 24.06
C ILE A 114 4.18 -14.61 23.61
N PRO A 115 3.83 -14.70 22.32
CA PRO A 115 2.61 -14.09 21.80
C PRO A 115 1.35 -14.83 22.26
N VAL A 116 0.31 -14.06 22.57
CA VAL A 116 -1.05 -14.57 22.74
C VAL A 116 -1.84 -14.30 21.45
N PHE A 117 -2.53 -15.34 20.98
CA PHE A 117 -3.38 -15.31 19.79
C PHE A 117 -4.85 -15.53 20.17
N ASP A 118 -5.73 -15.37 19.17
CA ASP A 118 -7.14 -15.76 19.21
C ASP A 118 -7.97 -15.03 20.28
N ASP A 119 -7.58 -13.79 20.61
CA ASP A 119 -8.37 -12.90 21.44
C ASP A 119 -9.60 -12.41 20.67
N SER A 120 -10.80 -12.67 21.21
CA SER A 120 -12.06 -12.34 20.53
C SER A 120 -12.41 -10.85 20.56
N ILE A 121 -11.77 -10.06 21.42
CA ILE A 121 -12.10 -8.65 21.65
C ILE A 121 -11.11 -7.74 20.92
N SER A 122 -9.81 -7.99 21.09
CA SER A 122 -8.73 -7.20 20.52
C SER A 122 -7.66 -8.09 19.88
N PRO A 123 -7.98 -8.82 18.79
CA PRO A 123 -7.04 -9.74 18.14
C PRO A 123 -5.79 -9.04 17.59
N CYS A 124 -5.84 -7.72 17.39
CA CYS A 124 -4.73 -6.92 16.91
C CYS A 124 -3.98 -6.14 18.00
N ALA A 125 -4.34 -6.28 19.27
CA ALA A 125 -3.49 -5.82 20.36
C ALA A 125 -2.28 -6.75 20.55
N LEU A 126 -1.15 -6.20 21.00
CA LEU A 126 0.03 -7.00 21.31
C LEU A 126 -0.10 -7.52 22.75
N LYS A 127 -0.80 -8.65 22.91
CA LYS A 127 -0.88 -9.38 24.16
C LYS A 127 0.22 -10.44 24.20
N CYS A 128 1.01 -10.42 25.28
CA CYS A 128 2.11 -11.33 25.48
C CYS A 128 2.02 -11.99 26.86
N GLN A 129 2.35 -13.28 26.92
CA GLN A 129 2.43 -14.04 28.14
C GLN A 129 3.89 -14.20 28.56
N ALA A 130 4.19 -14.06 29.85
CA ALA A 130 5.51 -14.40 30.35
C ALA A 130 5.69 -15.93 30.35
N LEU A 131 6.74 -16.43 29.70
CA LEU A 131 7.00 -17.85 29.58
C LEU A 131 7.06 -18.53 30.96
N GLY A 132 6.35 -19.66 31.09
CA GLY A 132 6.27 -20.42 32.34
C GLY A 132 5.45 -19.75 33.45
N ARG A 133 4.70 -18.67 33.17
CA ARG A 133 3.90 -17.94 34.16
C ARG A 133 2.49 -17.65 33.65
N PRO A 134 1.48 -17.55 34.53
CA PRO A 134 0.13 -17.13 34.17
C PRO A 134 0.00 -15.58 34.08
N LEU A 135 1.05 -14.88 33.65
CA LEU A 135 1.06 -13.42 33.52
C LEU A 135 0.88 -13.06 32.06
N ILE A 136 -0.27 -12.48 31.71
CA ILE A 136 -0.58 -11.97 30.37
C ILE A 136 -0.70 -10.45 30.45
N VAL A 137 -0.02 -9.74 29.55
CA VAL A 137 0.04 -8.28 29.51
C VAL A 137 -0.18 -7.80 28.08
N GLU A 138 -0.95 -6.72 27.93
CA GLU A 138 -1.00 -5.95 26.68
C GLU A 138 0.19 -4.98 26.66
N LEU A 139 1.25 -5.34 25.93
CA LEU A 139 2.49 -4.54 25.84
C LEU A 139 2.39 -3.38 24.85
N ALA A 140 1.47 -3.48 23.88
CA ALA A 140 1.14 -2.39 22.96
C ALA A 140 -0.33 -2.48 22.52
N PRO A 141 -1.00 -1.34 22.27
CA PRO A 141 -2.40 -1.29 21.86
C PRO A 141 -2.63 -1.89 20.46
N LYS A 142 -1.58 -1.96 19.63
CA LYS A 142 -1.63 -2.57 18.31
C LYS A 142 -0.32 -3.26 17.96
N VAL A 143 -0.42 -4.40 17.29
CA VAL A 143 0.69 -5.02 16.56
C VAL A 143 1.00 -4.21 15.30
N LEU A 144 2.19 -4.45 14.73
CA LEU A 144 2.61 -3.89 13.45
C LEU A 144 1.70 -4.38 12.31
N ASP A 145 1.47 -3.51 11.33
CA ASP A 145 0.64 -3.83 10.18
C ASP A 145 1.23 -5.01 9.37
N GLY A 146 0.37 -5.97 9.01
CA GLY A 146 0.75 -7.24 8.37
C GLY A 146 1.02 -8.39 9.35
N THR A 147 0.88 -8.17 10.66
CA THR A 147 0.93 -9.25 11.66
C THR A 147 -0.36 -10.07 11.60
N ARG A 148 -0.26 -11.40 11.66
CA ARG A 148 -1.45 -12.26 11.74
C ARG A 148 -2.28 -11.95 12.99
N CYS A 149 -3.59 -11.89 12.82
CA CYS A 149 -4.50 -11.68 13.96
C CYS A 149 -4.60 -12.95 14.83
N ASN A 150 -4.72 -14.09 14.16
CA ASN A 150 -5.07 -15.38 14.73
C ASN A 150 -4.06 -16.43 14.29
N ALA A 151 -3.89 -17.50 15.06
CA ALA A 151 -2.88 -18.51 14.78
C ALA A 151 -3.21 -19.36 13.53
N LYS A 152 -4.50 -19.51 13.22
CA LYS A 152 -5.00 -20.41 12.16
C LYS A 152 -5.45 -19.70 10.88
N SER A 153 -5.51 -18.36 10.88
CA SER A 153 -5.98 -17.57 9.74
C SER A 153 -4.84 -16.86 9.01
N LEU A 154 -5.06 -16.55 7.74
CA LEU A 154 -4.22 -15.65 6.95
C LEU A 154 -4.57 -14.17 7.18
N ASP A 155 -5.65 -13.87 7.92
CA ASP A 155 -6.06 -12.50 8.21
C ASP A 155 -4.97 -11.74 8.97
N MET A 156 -4.79 -10.48 8.58
CA MET A 156 -3.74 -9.61 9.08
C MET A 156 -4.32 -8.39 9.78
N CYS A 157 -3.59 -7.93 10.78
CA CYS A 157 -3.84 -6.68 11.46
C CYS A 157 -3.40 -5.52 10.57
N ILE A 158 -4.34 -4.62 10.29
CA ILE A 158 -4.12 -3.42 9.50
C ILE A 158 -4.83 -2.26 10.21
N SER A 159 -4.06 -1.28 10.67
CA SER A 159 -4.55 -0.17 11.52
C SER A 159 -5.29 -0.66 12.77
N GLY A 160 -4.84 -1.76 13.38
CA GLY A 160 -5.45 -2.33 14.58
C GLY A 160 -6.76 -3.09 14.35
N ILE A 161 -7.19 -3.28 13.10
CA ILE A 161 -8.37 -4.08 12.75
C ILE A 161 -7.92 -5.34 12.02
N CYS A 162 -8.51 -6.49 12.36
CA CYS A 162 -8.24 -7.74 11.65
C CYS A 162 -8.96 -7.77 10.30
N GLN A 163 -8.22 -7.97 9.21
CA GLN A 163 -8.71 -7.90 7.83
C GLN A 163 -8.17 -9.10 7.01
N GLY A 164 -9.01 -9.66 6.14
CA GLY A 164 -8.70 -10.78 5.24
C GLY A 164 -8.75 -10.38 3.77
#